data_AF-A0A959YBA1-F1
#
_entry.id   AF-A0A959YBA1-F1
#
_cell.length_a   1.000
_cell.length_b   1.000
_cell.length_c   1.000
_cell.angle_alpha   90.00
_cell.angle_beta   90.00
_cell.angle_gamma   90.00
#
_symmetry.space_group_name_H-M   'P 1'
#
loop_
_entity.id
_entity.type
_entity.pdbx_description
1 polymer ?
#
loop_
_entity_poly.entity_id
_entity_poly.type
_entity_poly.pdbx_seq_one_letter_code
_entity_poly.pdbx_strand_id
1 'polypeptide(L)'
;MVRTEANSMDDYLEQLSRMYMPMMKAAQEAGLIKSYKLLTGGYSNMDDFDLMLLVEIENMAALDETPEREAKWKAVREKVRASLGQDAEDEIQATYRKIRSIQGSKLMREQILR
;
A
#
# COMPACT_ATOMS: atom_id res chain seq x y z
N MET A 1 -0.38 -0.94 -8.68
CA MET A 1 -0.21 -2.21 -9.42
C MET A 1 1.26 -2.55 -9.40
N VAL A 2 1.56 -3.78 -9.04
CA VAL A 2 2.93 -4.26 -8.78
C VAL A 2 3.15 -5.54 -9.55
N ARG A 3 4.34 -5.65 -10.13
CA ARG A 3 4.84 -6.89 -10.71
C ARG A 3 5.98 -7.40 -9.83
N THR A 4 5.88 -8.62 -9.31
CA THR A 4 6.97 -9.24 -8.56
C THR A 4 7.99 -9.91 -9.49
N GLU A 5 9.24 -9.97 -9.02
CA GLU A 5 10.28 -10.76 -9.67
C GLU A 5 10.03 -12.26 -9.49
N ALA A 6 10.68 -13.07 -10.32
CA ALA A 6 10.50 -14.52 -10.29
C ALA A 6 10.78 -15.10 -8.90
N ASN A 7 9.80 -15.85 -8.36
CA ASN A 7 9.84 -16.47 -7.04
C ASN A 7 9.93 -15.48 -5.85
N SER A 8 9.58 -14.20 -6.04
CA SER A 8 9.67 -13.20 -4.96
C SER A 8 8.31 -12.76 -4.38
N MET A 9 7.20 -13.38 -4.79
CA MET A 9 5.86 -13.03 -4.31
C MET A 9 5.74 -13.18 -2.79
N ASP A 10 6.16 -14.32 -2.23
CA ASP A 10 6.02 -14.59 -0.80
C ASP A 10 6.85 -13.62 0.04
N ASP A 11 8.11 -13.37 -0.35
CA ASP A 11 8.98 -12.37 0.29
C ASP A 11 8.35 -10.97 0.24
N TYR A 12 7.69 -10.63 -0.86
CA TYR A 12 7.02 -9.35 -1.00
C TYR A 12 5.79 -9.25 -0.09
N LEU A 13 4.98 -10.30 0.00
CA LEU A 13 3.84 -10.37 0.91
C LEU A 13 4.27 -10.28 2.38
N GLU A 14 5.37 -10.94 2.76
CA GLU A 14 5.94 -10.82 4.10
C GLU A 14 6.32 -9.38 4.42
N GLN A 15 7.03 -8.69 3.52
CA GLN A 15 7.39 -7.30 3.74
C GLN A 15 6.18 -6.37 3.79
N LEU A 16 5.15 -6.61 2.97
CA LEU A 16 3.90 -5.86 3.07
C LEU A 16 3.23 -6.07 4.42
N SER A 17 3.27 -7.29 4.97
CA SER A 17 2.71 -7.61 6.29
C SER A 17 3.42 -6.87 7.43
N ARG A 18 4.73 -6.62 7.29
CA ARG A 18 5.54 -5.93 8.30
C ARG A 18 5.29 -4.43 8.34
N MET A 19 5.16 -3.77 7.17
CA MET A 19 5.11 -2.30 7.10
C MET A 19 3.82 -1.75 6.49
N TYR A 20 3.43 -2.22 5.30
CA TYR A 20 2.31 -1.65 4.57
C TYR A 20 0.96 -1.95 5.24
N MET A 21 0.72 -3.20 5.65
CA MET A 21 -0.55 -3.63 6.25
C MET A 21 -0.83 -2.95 7.59
N PRO A 22 0.13 -2.83 8.54
CA PRO A 22 -0.05 -2.05 9.77
C PRO A 22 -0.32 -0.57 9.49
N MET A 23 0.35 0.00 8.49
CA MET A 23 0.13 1.40 8.09
C MET A 23 -1.27 1.63 7.54
N MET A 24 -1.77 0.76 6.66
CA MET A 24 -3.15 0.89 6.16
C MET A 24 -4.18 0.67 7.26
N LYS A 25 -3.96 -0.27 8.18
CA LYS A 25 -4.81 -0.47 9.35
C LYS A 25 -4.89 0.79 10.21
N ALA A 26 -3.74 1.37 10.56
CA ALA A 26 -3.68 2.60 11.35
C ALA A 26 -4.29 3.80 10.61
N ALA A 27 -4.13 3.90 9.29
CA ALA A 27 -4.77 4.92 8.48
C ALA A 27 -6.30 4.78 8.46
N GLN A 28 -6.81 3.55 8.40
CA GLN A 28 -8.24 3.27 8.48
C GLN A 28 -8.80 3.64 9.86
N GLU A 29 -8.12 3.25 10.95
CA GLU A 29 -8.47 3.62 12.33
C GLU A 29 -8.48 5.15 12.54
N ALA A 30 -7.60 5.88 11.86
CA ALA A 30 -7.54 7.35 11.90
C ALA A 30 -8.56 8.06 10.99
N GLY A 31 -9.36 7.30 10.24
CA GLY A 31 -10.34 7.81 9.27
C GLY A 31 -9.72 8.47 8.04
N LEU A 32 -8.46 8.16 7.72
CA LEU A 32 -7.78 8.66 6.52
C LEU A 32 -8.17 7.89 5.25
N ILE A 33 -8.54 6.62 5.43
CA ILE A 33 -9.02 5.73 4.36
C ILE A 33 -10.25 4.99 4.88
N LYS A 34 -11.12 4.58 3.96
CA LYS A 34 -12.34 3.82 4.29
C LYS A 34 -12.06 2.33 4.39
N SER A 35 -11.32 1.79 3.43
CA SER A 35 -10.92 0.39 3.40
C SER A 35 -9.64 0.20 2.58
N TYR A 36 -9.02 -0.97 2.68
CA TYR A 36 -7.91 -1.37 1.84
C TYR A 36 -7.97 -2.86 1.53
N LYS A 37 -7.46 -3.26 0.37
CA LYS A 37 -7.39 -4.65 -0.08
C LYS A 37 -6.05 -4.93 -0.74
N LEU A 38 -5.57 -6.15 -0.56
CA LEU A 38 -4.47 -6.72 -1.31
C LEU A 38 -5.06 -7.81 -2.20
N LEU A 39 -4.87 -7.68 -3.50
CA LEU A 39 -5.32 -8.64 -4.50
C LEU A 39 -4.09 -9.24 -5.19
N THR A 40 -4.03 -10.56 -5.30
CA THR A 40 -2.99 -11.26 -6.05
C THR A 40 -3.60 -12.07 -7.19
N GLY A 41 -2.79 -12.36 -8.21
CA GLY A 41 -3.19 -13.18 -9.33
C GLY A 41 -1.98 -13.60 -10.19
N GLY A 42 -2.23 -14.46 -11.16
CA GLY A 42 -1.26 -14.69 -12.23
C GLY A 42 -1.19 -13.47 -13.15
N TYR A 43 -0.05 -13.31 -13.81
CA TYR A 43 0.13 -12.31 -14.86
C TYR A 43 0.00 -12.95 -16.24
N SER A 44 -0.60 -12.24 -17.18
CA SER A 44 -0.91 -12.75 -18.53
C SER A 44 0.23 -12.52 -19.52
N ASN A 45 1.10 -11.54 -19.26
CA ASN A 45 2.26 -11.20 -20.08
C ASN A 45 3.33 -10.46 -19.24
N MET A 46 4.40 -9.97 -19.89
CA MET A 46 5.51 -9.28 -19.23
C MET A 46 5.13 -7.90 -18.67
N ASP A 47 4.14 -7.24 -19.26
CA ASP A 47 3.66 -5.92 -18.85
C ASP A 47 2.46 -5.98 -17.89
N ASP A 48 2.04 -7.19 -17.52
CA ASP A 48 0.92 -7.43 -16.62
C ASP A 48 1.39 -7.50 -15.15
N PHE A 49 0.54 -7.06 -14.24
CA PHE A 49 0.81 -7.08 -12.81
C PHE A 49 0.30 -8.38 -12.18
N ASP A 50 0.91 -8.79 -11.08
CA ASP A 50 0.50 -9.96 -10.29
C ASP A 50 -0.04 -9.58 -8.91
N LEU A 51 0.09 -8.30 -8.52
CA LEU A 51 -0.41 -7.78 -7.26
C LEU A 51 -1.02 -6.37 -7.42
N MET A 52 -2.16 -6.15 -6.77
CA MET A 52 -2.81 -4.85 -6.62
C MET A 52 -3.03 -4.48 -5.15
N LEU A 53 -2.53 -3.31 -4.77
CA LEU A 53 -2.88 -2.64 -3.52
C LEU A 53 -4.01 -1.65 -3.83
N LEU A 54 -5.18 -1.88 -3.26
CA LEU A 54 -6.37 -1.06 -3.44
C LEU A 54 -6.67 -0.33 -2.14
N VAL A 55 -6.88 0.98 -2.23
CA VAL A 55 -7.28 1.83 -1.10
C VAL A 55 -8.57 2.52 -1.50
N GLU A 56 -9.57 2.40 -0.63
CA GLU A 56 -10.84 3.11 -0.76
C GLU A 56 -10.80 4.35 0.12
N ILE A 57 -11.23 5.47 -0.43
CA ILE A 57 -11.37 6.75 0.26
C ILE A 57 -12.83 7.18 0.20
N GLU A 58 -13.26 7.96 1.19
CA GLU A 58 -14.65 8.39 1.30
C GLU A 58 -15.13 9.17 0.05
N ASN A 59 -14.29 10.09 -0.42
CA ASN A 59 -14.58 10.92 -1.58
C ASN A 59 -13.27 11.55 -2.13
N MET A 60 -13.39 12.31 -3.22
CA MET A 60 -12.23 12.96 -3.87
C MET A 60 -11.56 14.03 -3.00
N ALA A 61 -12.28 14.70 -2.10
CA ALA A 61 -11.71 15.72 -1.22
C ALA A 61 -10.74 15.11 -0.18
N ALA A 62 -10.84 13.80 0.09
CA ALA A 62 -9.86 13.10 0.94
C ALA A 62 -8.45 13.03 0.32
N LEU A 63 -8.31 13.35 -0.98
CA LEU A 63 -7.02 13.46 -1.66
C LEU A 63 -6.38 14.83 -1.49
N ASP A 64 -7.13 15.86 -1.09
CA ASP A 64 -6.61 17.21 -0.94
C ASP A 64 -5.58 17.26 0.20
N GLU A 65 -4.46 17.93 -0.05
CA GLU A 65 -3.39 18.09 0.94
C GLU A 65 -3.73 19.22 1.90
N THR A 66 -4.27 18.87 3.08
CA THR A 66 -4.49 19.82 4.18
C THR A 66 -3.49 19.59 5.32
N PRO A 67 -3.16 20.63 6.11
CA PRO A 67 -2.30 20.48 7.29
C PRO A 67 -2.80 19.43 8.29
N GLU A 68 -4.11 19.34 8.49
CA GLU A 68 -4.73 18.38 9.41
C GLU A 68 -4.59 16.95 8.91
N ARG A 69 -4.78 16.74 7.60
CA ARG A 69 -4.60 15.43 6.96
C ARG A 69 -3.13 15.01 7.03
N GLU A 70 -2.21 15.92 6.76
CA GLU A 70 -0.78 15.63 6.82
C GLU A 70 -0.33 15.32 8.26
N ALA A 71 -0.85 16.03 9.26
CA ALA A 71 -0.58 15.73 10.67
C ALA A 71 -1.06 14.32 11.06
N LYS A 72 -2.23 13.90 10.59
CA LYS A 72 -2.73 12.53 10.81
C LYS A 72 -1.86 11.48 10.12
N TRP A 73 -1.47 11.70 8.86
CA TRP A 73 -0.57 10.79 8.15
C TRP A 73 0.79 10.69 8.84
N LYS A 74 1.34 11.82 9.31
CA LYS A 74 2.57 11.84 10.10
C LYS A 74 2.43 10.99 11.37
N ALA A 75 1.36 11.16 12.14
CA ALA A 75 1.12 10.35 13.34
C ALA A 75 1.00 8.85 13.03
N VAL A 76 0.36 8.48 11.92
CA VAL A 76 0.29 7.08 11.44
C VAL A 76 1.67 6.54 11.11
N ARG A 77 2.48 7.28 10.33
CA ARG A 77 3.84 6.87 9.97
C ARG A 77 4.73 6.72 11.20
N GLU A 78 4.68 7.66 12.13
CA GLU A 78 5.44 7.60 13.38
C GLU A 78 5.04 6.40 14.24
N LYS A 79 3.74 6.12 14.38
CA LYS A 79 3.23 4.95 15.12
C LYS A 79 3.78 3.64 14.54
N VAL A 80 3.75 3.49 13.21
CA VAL A 80 4.25 2.27 12.55
C VAL A 80 5.76 2.18 12.64
N ARG A 81 6.49 3.26 12.37
CA ARG A 81 7.96 3.30 12.47
C ARG A 81 8.45 2.96 13.88
N ALA A 82 7.77 3.47 14.91
CA ALA A 82 8.07 3.12 16.30
C ALA A 82 7.85 1.63 16.60
N SER A 83 6.90 0.98 15.93
CA SER A 83 6.64 -0.46 16.10
C SER A 83 7.59 -1.36 15.29
N LEU A 84 8.11 -0.87 14.17
CA LEU A 84 8.95 -1.63 13.24
C LEU A 84 10.44 -1.58 13.61
N GLY A 85 10.90 -0.44 14.14
CA GLY A 85 12.32 -0.11 14.29
C GLY A 85 12.91 0.48 13.00
N GLN A 86 13.90 1.36 13.14
CA GLN A 86 14.47 2.11 12.02
C GLN A 86 15.24 1.23 11.03
N ASP A 87 16.01 0.26 11.51
CA ASP A 87 16.82 -0.63 10.66
C ASP A 87 15.94 -1.51 9.75
N ALA A 88 14.77 -1.92 10.26
CA ALA A 88 13.81 -2.72 9.50
C ALA A 88 13.14 -1.91 8.38
N GLU A 89 12.95 -0.60 8.55
CA GLU A 89 12.39 0.26 7.50
C GLU A 89 13.36 0.34 6.30
N ASP A 90 14.64 0.59 6.58
CA ASP A 90 15.67 0.71 5.55
C ASP A 90 15.90 -0.62 4.81
N GLU A 91 15.87 -1.74 5.53
CA GLU A 91 15.96 -3.09 4.96
C GLU A 91 14.81 -3.39 3.99
N ILE A 92 13.57 -3.10 4.40
CA ILE A 92 12.37 -3.31 3.56
C ILE A 92 12.45 -2.46 2.29
N GLN A 93 12.83 -1.18 2.41
CA GLN A 93 12.96 -0.27 1.27
C GLN A 93 14.06 -0.71 0.30
N ALA A 94 15.19 -1.21 0.81
CA ALA A 94 16.26 -1.76 -0.01
C ALA A 94 15.81 -3.03 -0.75
N THR A 95 14.98 -3.85 -0.13
CA THR A 95 14.54 -5.13 -0.68
C THR A 95 13.44 -4.95 -1.73
N TYR A 96 12.50 -4.02 -1.53
CA TYR A 96 11.47 -3.71 -2.52
C TYR A 96 12.01 -3.45 -3.93
N ARG A 97 13.15 -2.77 -4.07
CA ARG A 97 13.75 -2.50 -5.38
C ARG A 97 14.26 -3.74 -6.11
N LYS A 98 14.52 -4.83 -5.39
CA LYS A 98 15.07 -6.08 -5.92
C LYS A 98 14.00 -7.10 -6.27
N ILE A 99 12.84 -7.01 -5.63
CA ILE A 99 11.81 -8.07 -5.69
C ILE A 99 10.55 -7.65 -6.43
N ARG A 100 10.44 -6.38 -6.84
CA ARG A 100 9.28 -5.87 -7.57
C ARG A 100 9.55 -4.65 -8.43
N SER A 101 8.66 -4.45 -9.39
CA SER A 101 8.49 -3.22 -10.16
C SER A 101 7.07 -2.66 -10.01
N ILE A 102 6.95 -1.32 -10.05
CA ILE A 102 5.65 -0.65 -10.02
C ILE A 102 5.18 -0.47 -11.47
N GLN A 103 4.07 -1.12 -11.82
CA GLN A 103 3.48 -1.05 -13.16
C GLN A 103 2.55 0.17 -13.34
N GLY A 104 2.18 0.82 -12.23
CA GLY A 104 1.42 2.06 -12.23
C GLY A 104 0.38 2.14 -11.12
N SER A 105 -0.36 3.24 -11.11
CA SER A 105 -1.50 3.49 -10.23
C SER A 105 -2.70 3.94 -11.06
N LYS A 106 -3.90 3.72 -10.53
CA LYS A 106 -5.14 4.14 -11.18
C LYS A 106 -6.13 4.60 -10.14
N LEU A 107 -6.72 5.76 -10.36
CA LEU A 107 -7.87 6.22 -9.62
C LEU A 107 -9.14 5.68 -10.28
N MET A 108 -10.00 5.04 -9.48
CA MET A 108 -11.22 4.40 -9.96
C MET A 108 -12.40 4.82 -9.08
N ARG A 109 -13.62 4.65 -9.59
CA ARG A 109 -14.86 4.85 -8.86
C ARG A 109 -15.65 3.55 -8.87
N GLU A 110 -16.03 3.05 -7.70
CA GLU A 110 -16.95 1.92 -7.61
C GLU A 110 -18.31 2.34 -8.20
N GLN A 111 -18.84 1.54 -9.12
CA GLN A 111 -20.15 1.74 -9.71
C GLN A 111 -21.09 0.66 -9.16
N ILE A 112 -22.14 1.08 -8.47
CA ILE A 112 -23.17 0.17 -7.95
C ILE A 112 -24.35 0.24 -8.93
N LEU A 113 -24.51 -0.82 -9.73
CA LEU A 113 -25.63 -0.95 -10.65
C LEU A 113 -26.86 -1.45 -9.91
N ARG A 114 -28.04 -0.97 -10.31
CA ARG A 114 -29.35 -1.39 -9.80
C ARG A 114 -30.16 -2.02 -10.91
#